data_AF-A0A965AH18-F1
#
_entry.id   AF-A0A965AH18-F1
#
_cell.length_a   1.000
_cell.length_b   1.000
_cell.length_c   1.000
_cell.angle_alpha   90.00
_cell.angle_beta   90.00
_cell.angle_gamma   90.00
#
_symmetry.space_group_name_H-M   'P 1'
#
loop_
_entity.id
_entity.type
_entity.pdbx_description
1 polymer ?
#
loop_
_entity_poly.entity_id
_entity_poly.type
_entity_poly.pdbx_seq_one_letter_code
_entity_poly.pdbx_strand_id
1 'polypeptide(L)'
;MPKIVAQDDVIIRTAQVILDPKTDPERYAAFADYYRVDIPDFDGWVGRVRRTVPELYPADFEMVADQDALLNAVGDADGIICESLTIGEAELDAAPKLKVVQNFGTDTRNIDLDACAARGVKVHTLRRRVNVAVAEHAFAMMLAMAKKLSLLNGRIDEASLHEAGFPARMHDR
;
A
#
# COMPACT_ATOMS: atom_id res chain seq x y z
N MET A 1 -22.62 -8.11 4.78
CA MET A 1 -21.25 -7.59 4.92
C MET A 1 -20.49 -8.03 3.67
N PRO A 2 -19.93 -7.12 2.89
CA PRO A 2 -19.17 -7.48 1.69
C PRO A 2 -17.97 -8.37 2.05
N LYS A 3 -17.75 -9.45 1.31
CA LYS A 3 -16.52 -10.25 1.42
C LYS A 3 -15.50 -9.81 0.38
N ILE A 4 -14.32 -9.44 0.83
CA ILE A 4 -13.20 -9.01 0.00
C ILE A 4 -12.06 -10.02 0.16
N VAL A 5 -11.65 -10.62 -0.96
CA VAL A 5 -10.43 -11.43 -1.01
C VAL A 5 -9.31 -10.54 -1.52
N ALA A 6 -8.23 -10.44 -0.77
CA ALA A 6 -7.16 -9.48 -1.05
C ALA A 6 -5.80 -10.18 -1.09
N GLN A 7 -5.01 -9.88 -2.11
CA GLN A 7 -3.63 -10.32 -2.18
C GLN A 7 -2.84 -9.77 -0.98
N ASP A 8 -2.02 -10.61 -0.38
CA ASP A 8 -1.22 -10.26 0.79
C ASP A 8 -0.02 -9.36 0.43
N ASP A 9 -0.30 -8.07 0.33
CA ASP A 9 0.68 -7.00 0.11
C ASP A 9 0.67 -5.97 1.26
N VAL A 10 1.82 -5.35 1.51
CA VAL A 10 2.03 -4.37 2.58
C VAL A 10 1.05 -3.20 2.48
N ILE A 11 0.78 -2.70 1.28
CA ILE A 11 -0.13 -1.57 1.07
C ILE A 11 -1.58 -2.04 1.03
N ILE A 12 -1.86 -3.16 0.37
CA ILE A 12 -3.23 -3.71 0.30
C ILE A 12 -3.79 -4.00 1.69
N ARG A 13 -2.97 -4.47 2.65
CA ARG A 13 -3.34 -4.65 4.07
C ARG A 13 -3.94 -3.39 4.71
N THR A 14 -3.59 -2.19 4.23
CA THR A 14 -4.19 -0.94 4.73
C THR A 14 -5.71 -0.96 4.55
N ALA A 15 -6.22 -1.52 3.45
CA ALA A 15 -7.66 -1.62 3.21
C ALA A 15 -8.35 -2.50 4.26
N GLN A 16 -7.75 -3.63 4.62
CA GLN A 16 -8.23 -4.49 5.71
C GLN A 16 -8.25 -3.71 7.04
N VAL A 17 -7.15 -3.05 7.41
CA VAL A 17 -7.05 -2.28 8.67
C VAL A 17 -8.16 -1.23 8.77
N ILE A 18 -8.47 -0.57 7.66
CA ILE A 18 -9.50 0.46 7.62
C ILE A 18 -10.90 -0.16 7.65
N LEU A 19 -11.16 -1.24 6.90
CA LEU A 19 -12.53 -1.68 6.59
C LEU A 19 -13.00 -2.92 7.37
N ASP A 20 -12.08 -3.74 7.87
CA ASP A 20 -12.39 -4.96 8.61
C ASP A 20 -12.33 -4.70 10.13
N PRO A 21 -13.48 -4.72 10.84
CA PRO A 21 -13.49 -4.55 12.30
C PRO A 21 -12.84 -5.72 13.06
N LYS A 22 -12.58 -6.86 12.40
CA LYS A 22 -11.89 -8.03 12.96
C LYS A 22 -10.37 -7.95 12.80
N THR A 23 -9.84 -6.86 12.24
CA THR A 23 -8.40 -6.65 12.12
C THR A 23 -7.72 -6.85 13.49
N ASP A 24 -6.66 -7.66 13.49
CA ASP A 24 -5.83 -7.88 14.67
C ASP A 24 -5.37 -6.54 15.29
N PRO A 25 -5.60 -6.30 16.61
CA PRO A 25 -5.21 -5.06 17.26
C PRO A 25 -3.72 -4.72 17.12
N GLU A 26 -2.83 -5.72 17.09
CA GLU A 26 -1.39 -5.49 16.92
C GLU A 26 -1.10 -4.96 15.51
N ARG A 27 -1.71 -5.56 14.48
CA ARG A 27 -1.66 -5.05 13.11
C ARG A 27 -2.21 -3.62 13.00
N TYR A 28 -3.34 -3.34 13.64
CA TYR A 28 -3.92 -1.99 13.62
C TYR A 28 -2.95 -0.97 14.25
N ALA A 29 -2.36 -1.30 15.40
CA ALA A 29 -1.38 -0.45 16.07
C ALA A 29 -0.12 -0.22 15.22
N ALA A 30 0.38 -1.26 14.53
CA ALA A 30 1.53 -1.14 13.63
C ALA A 30 1.25 -0.19 12.46
N PHE A 31 0.05 -0.26 11.87
CA PHE A 31 -0.36 0.68 10.81
C PHE A 31 -0.54 2.10 11.35
N ALA A 32 -1.13 2.26 12.53
CA ALA A 32 -1.27 3.57 13.17
C ALA A 32 0.11 4.22 13.43
N ASP A 33 1.10 3.46 13.89
CA ASP A 33 2.47 3.97 14.06
C ASP A 33 3.15 4.28 12.73
N TYR A 34 3.03 3.39 11.72
CA TYR A 34 3.59 3.60 10.39
C TYR A 34 3.11 4.91 9.76
N TYR A 35 1.81 5.19 9.85
CA TYR A 35 1.21 6.39 9.28
C TYR A 35 1.29 7.62 10.20
N ARG A 36 1.85 7.52 11.41
CA ARG A 36 1.81 8.60 12.42
C ARG A 36 2.38 9.94 11.95
N VAL A 37 3.37 9.91 11.07
CA VAL A 37 4.02 11.14 10.54
C VAL A 37 3.08 11.87 9.58
N ASP A 38 2.40 11.14 8.70
CA ASP A 38 1.52 11.70 7.68
C ASP A 38 0.08 11.90 8.18
N ILE A 39 -0.36 11.05 9.12
CA ILE A 39 -1.70 10.99 9.69
C ILE A 39 -1.60 10.91 11.23
N PRO A 40 -1.37 12.05 11.92
CA PRO A 40 -1.20 12.05 13.38
C PRO A 40 -2.44 11.59 14.17
N ASP A 41 -3.63 11.84 13.63
CA ASP A 41 -4.92 11.34 14.14
C ASP A 41 -5.41 10.18 13.26
N PHE A 42 -4.75 9.02 13.39
CA PHE A 42 -5.05 7.84 12.58
C PHE A 42 -6.48 7.34 12.82
N ASP A 43 -6.93 7.26 14.07
CA ASP A 43 -8.27 6.78 14.42
C ASP A 43 -9.38 7.69 13.89
N GLY A 44 -9.22 9.00 14.08
CA GLY A 44 -10.17 9.97 13.53
C GLY A 44 -10.17 9.97 12.01
N TRP A 45 -9.02 9.73 11.37
CA TRP A 45 -8.94 9.53 9.92
C TRP A 45 -9.66 8.26 9.47
N VAL A 46 -9.42 7.11 10.09
CA VAL A 46 -10.14 5.85 9.81
C VAL A 46 -11.65 6.05 9.97
N GLY A 47 -12.07 6.71 11.05
CA GLY A 47 -13.48 7.05 11.29
C GLY A 47 -14.09 8.00 10.25
N ARG A 48 -13.30 8.91 9.66
CA ARG A 48 -13.72 9.72 8.50
C ARG A 48 -13.86 8.85 7.25
N VAL A 49 -12.87 8.02 6.94
CA VAL A 49 -12.91 7.14 5.76
C VAL A 49 -14.11 6.20 5.81
N ARG A 50 -14.34 5.51 6.92
CA ARG A 50 -15.50 4.61 7.10
C ARG A 50 -16.84 5.31 6.84
N ARG A 51 -16.98 6.57 7.23
CA ARG A 51 -18.19 7.38 6.96
C ARG A 51 -18.37 7.76 5.48
N THR A 52 -17.29 7.79 4.70
CA THR A 52 -17.37 8.06 3.24
C THR A 52 -17.78 6.83 2.43
N VAL A 53 -17.64 5.62 3.01
CA VAL A 53 -17.94 4.34 2.33
C VAL A 53 -18.85 3.43 3.18
N PRO A 54 -20.06 3.90 3.57
CA PRO A 54 -20.95 3.14 4.46
C PRO A 54 -21.44 1.82 3.85
N GLU A 55 -21.49 1.70 2.53
CA GLU A 55 -21.86 0.47 1.83
C GLU A 55 -20.75 -0.60 1.85
N LEU A 56 -19.51 -0.19 2.14
CA LEU A 56 -18.34 -1.07 2.20
C LEU A 56 -17.92 -1.38 3.63
N TYR A 57 -18.10 -0.46 4.58
CA TYR A 57 -17.77 -0.70 6.00
C TYR A 57 -19.01 -1.11 6.83
N PRO A 58 -18.95 -2.21 7.60
CA PRO A 58 -17.84 -3.16 7.73
C PRO A 58 -17.74 -4.12 6.55
N ALA A 59 -16.51 -4.59 6.26
CA ALA A 59 -16.21 -5.63 5.28
C ALA A 59 -15.48 -6.80 5.94
N ASP A 60 -15.64 -8.00 5.38
CA ASP A 60 -14.85 -9.18 5.72
C ASP A 60 -13.64 -9.28 4.79
N PHE A 61 -12.42 -9.35 5.34
CA PHE A 61 -11.21 -9.51 4.53
C PHE A 61 -10.57 -10.88 4.72
N GLU A 62 -10.31 -11.55 3.59
CA GLU A 62 -9.50 -12.76 3.53
C GLU A 62 -8.22 -12.47 2.74
N MET A 63 -7.07 -12.50 3.42
CA MET A 63 -5.77 -12.23 2.79
C MET A 63 -5.20 -13.52 2.19
N VAL A 64 -4.78 -13.48 0.93
CA VAL A 64 -4.26 -14.63 0.19
C VAL A 64 -2.85 -14.36 -0.34
N ALA A 65 -1.94 -15.31 -0.13
CA ALA A 65 -0.53 -15.14 -0.50
C ALA A 65 -0.22 -15.53 -1.95
N ASP A 66 -1.02 -16.44 -2.52
CA ASP A 66 -0.76 -17.06 -3.82
C ASP A 66 -2.07 -17.42 -4.56
N GLN A 67 -1.91 -17.97 -5.77
CA GLN A 67 -3.01 -18.30 -6.67
C GLN A 67 -3.91 -19.42 -6.13
N ASP A 68 -3.34 -20.41 -5.45
CA ASP A 68 -4.10 -21.52 -4.89
C ASP A 68 -4.94 -21.04 -3.69
N ALA A 69 -4.37 -20.19 -2.84
CA ALA A 69 -5.09 -19.54 -1.75
C ALA A 69 -6.23 -18.65 -2.29
N LEU A 70 -6.00 -17.92 -3.39
CA LEU A 70 -7.04 -17.15 -4.06
C LEU A 70 -8.20 -18.05 -4.52
N LEU A 71 -7.92 -19.10 -5.29
CA LEU A 71 -8.94 -20.01 -5.80
C LEU A 71 -9.80 -20.64 -4.69
N ASN A 72 -9.19 -20.94 -3.55
CA ASN A 72 -9.91 -21.49 -2.40
C ASN A 72 -10.78 -20.45 -1.66
N ALA A 73 -10.39 -19.18 -1.67
CA ALA A 73 -11.04 -18.10 -0.92
C ALA A 73 -12.18 -17.39 -1.71
N VAL A 74 -12.13 -17.39 -3.04
CA VAL A 74 -13.01 -16.55 -3.90
C VAL A 74 -14.47 -17.00 -4.00
N GLY A 75 -14.81 -18.19 -3.49
CA GLY A 75 -16.12 -18.83 -3.61
C GLY A 75 -17.34 -17.92 -3.37
N ASP A 76 -17.26 -17.09 -2.34
CA ASP A 76 -18.31 -16.17 -1.93
C ASP A 76 -17.86 -14.70 -1.90
N ALA A 77 -16.76 -14.38 -2.58
CA ALA A 77 -16.21 -13.02 -2.65
C ALA A 77 -17.16 -12.08 -3.43
N ASP A 78 -17.40 -10.88 -2.88
CA ASP A 78 -18.05 -9.77 -3.58
C ASP A 78 -17.02 -8.95 -4.39
N GLY A 79 -15.77 -8.92 -3.92
CA GLY A 79 -14.69 -8.18 -4.56
C GLY A 79 -13.32 -8.82 -4.35
N ILE A 80 -12.43 -8.60 -5.32
CA ILE A 80 -11.02 -9.01 -5.24
C ILE A 80 -10.14 -7.76 -5.29
N ILE A 81 -9.11 -7.70 -4.45
CA ILE A 81 -8.02 -6.72 -4.55
C ILE A 81 -6.72 -7.46 -4.82
N CYS A 82 -6.10 -7.26 -5.98
CA CYS A 82 -4.87 -7.95 -6.36
C CYS A 82 -3.90 -7.00 -7.07
N GLU A 83 -2.63 -7.36 -7.16
CA GLU A 83 -1.62 -6.67 -7.98
C GLU A 83 -1.08 -7.59 -9.07
N SER A 84 -0.76 -8.84 -8.70
CA SER A 84 -0.07 -9.78 -9.58
C SER A 84 -0.76 -11.14 -9.74
N LEU A 85 -1.73 -11.45 -8.88
CA LEU A 85 -2.51 -12.70 -9.00
C LEU A 85 -3.32 -12.70 -10.29
N THR A 86 -3.47 -13.88 -10.90
CA THR A 86 -4.20 -14.02 -12.16
C THR A 86 -5.69 -14.07 -11.87
N ILE A 87 -6.47 -13.33 -12.66
CA ILE A 87 -7.93 -13.38 -12.67
C ILE A 87 -8.36 -13.80 -14.07
N GLY A 88 -8.39 -15.10 -14.30
CA GLY A 88 -8.82 -15.71 -15.55
C GLY A 88 -10.14 -16.46 -15.39
N GLU A 89 -10.47 -17.28 -16.37
CA GLU A 89 -11.69 -18.10 -16.39
C GLU A 89 -11.84 -18.96 -15.11
N ALA A 90 -10.77 -19.58 -14.62
CA ALA A 90 -10.82 -20.45 -13.44
C ALA A 90 -11.22 -19.70 -12.16
N GLU A 91 -10.64 -18.52 -11.92
CA GLU A 91 -10.97 -17.70 -10.76
C GLU A 91 -12.37 -17.10 -10.88
N LEU A 92 -12.77 -16.71 -12.09
CA LEU A 92 -14.09 -16.16 -12.36
C LEU A 92 -15.19 -17.23 -12.21
N ASP A 93 -14.95 -18.46 -12.62
CA ASP A 93 -15.87 -19.58 -12.44
C ASP A 93 -15.99 -19.97 -10.96
N ALA A 94 -14.89 -19.90 -10.22
CA ALA A 94 -14.89 -20.12 -8.77
C ALA A 94 -15.58 -19.00 -7.99
N ALA A 95 -15.80 -17.82 -8.58
CA ALA A 95 -16.30 -16.62 -7.89
C ALA A 95 -17.67 -16.12 -8.42
N PRO A 96 -18.76 -16.91 -8.29
CA PRO A 96 -20.06 -16.59 -8.90
C PRO A 96 -20.75 -15.32 -8.37
N LYS A 97 -20.28 -14.77 -7.23
CA LYS A 97 -20.80 -13.54 -6.62
C LYS A 97 -19.95 -12.31 -6.89
N LEU A 98 -18.83 -12.47 -7.60
CA LEU A 98 -17.87 -11.40 -7.82
C LEU A 98 -18.51 -10.24 -8.58
N LYS A 99 -18.33 -9.02 -8.07
CA LYS A 99 -18.86 -7.80 -8.69
C LYS A 99 -17.73 -6.90 -9.21
N VAL A 100 -16.57 -6.96 -8.57
CA VAL A 100 -15.47 -6.04 -8.84
C VAL A 100 -14.11 -6.67 -8.60
N VAL A 101 -13.17 -6.38 -9.49
CA VAL A 101 -11.74 -6.62 -9.31
C VAL A 101 -11.04 -5.26 -9.26
N GLN A 102 -10.43 -4.94 -8.13
CA GLN A 102 -9.58 -3.77 -7.97
C GLN A 102 -8.13 -4.20 -8.13
N ASN A 103 -7.54 -3.86 -9.27
CA ASN A 103 -6.12 -4.05 -9.50
C ASN A 103 -5.31 -2.91 -8.86
N PHE A 104 -4.38 -3.26 -7.98
CA PHE A 104 -3.44 -2.36 -7.33
C PHE A 104 -2.27 -2.07 -8.28
N GLY A 105 -2.59 -1.43 -9.40
CA GLY A 105 -1.65 -1.12 -10.47
C GLY A 105 -2.39 -0.56 -11.68
N THR A 106 -1.64 -0.16 -12.71
CA THR A 106 -2.22 0.35 -13.97
C THR A 106 -2.34 -0.71 -15.06
N ASP A 107 -1.53 -1.75 -14.95
CA ASP A 107 -1.41 -2.81 -15.92
C ASP A 107 -2.33 -3.96 -15.54
N THR A 108 -3.05 -4.53 -16.50
CA THR A 108 -4.05 -5.59 -16.29
C THR A 108 -3.70 -6.87 -17.06
N ARG A 109 -2.42 -7.10 -17.40
CA ARG A 109 -1.97 -8.32 -18.11
C ARG A 109 -2.34 -9.63 -17.43
N ASN A 110 -2.54 -9.61 -16.11
CA ASN A 110 -2.94 -10.73 -15.27
C ASN A 110 -4.47 -10.92 -15.19
N ILE A 111 -5.28 -10.05 -15.82
CA ILE A 111 -6.73 -10.07 -15.71
C ILE A 111 -7.35 -10.25 -17.09
N ASP A 112 -8.18 -11.28 -17.26
CA ASP A 112 -8.99 -11.47 -18.46
C ASP A 112 -10.17 -10.50 -18.45
N LEU A 113 -9.97 -9.33 -19.07
CA LEU A 113 -10.96 -8.26 -19.11
C LEU A 113 -12.24 -8.65 -19.86
N ASP A 114 -12.13 -9.50 -20.88
CA ASP A 114 -13.27 -9.92 -21.69
C ASP A 114 -14.13 -10.92 -20.91
N ALA A 115 -13.49 -11.88 -20.22
CA ALA A 115 -14.17 -12.81 -19.32
C ALA A 115 -14.84 -12.10 -18.14
N CYS A 116 -14.19 -11.07 -17.57
CA CYS A 116 -14.78 -10.22 -16.54
C CYS A 116 -16.02 -9.49 -17.06
N ALA A 117 -15.90 -8.86 -18.24
CA ALA A 117 -17.00 -8.10 -18.84
C ALA A 117 -18.20 -8.99 -19.17
N ALA A 118 -17.97 -10.20 -19.72
CA ALA A 118 -19.02 -11.18 -20.03
C ALA A 118 -19.82 -11.61 -18.79
N ARG A 119 -19.18 -11.61 -17.62
CA ARG A 119 -19.78 -11.95 -16.32
C ARG A 119 -20.31 -10.72 -15.56
N GLY A 120 -20.19 -9.52 -16.12
CA GLY A 120 -20.61 -8.27 -15.46
C GLY A 120 -19.69 -7.83 -14.32
N VAL A 121 -18.48 -8.39 -14.21
CA VAL A 121 -17.47 -8.04 -13.21
C VAL A 121 -16.74 -6.78 -13.67
N LYS A 122 -16.79 -5.72 -12.85
CA LYS A 122 -16.06 -4.47 -13.17
C LYS A 122 -14.60 -4.60 -12.80
N VAL A 123 -13.71 -4.17 -13.68
CA VAL A 123 -12.29 -4.08 -13.38
C VAL A 123 -11.89 -2.62 -13.22
N HIS A 124 -11.27 -2.30 -12.08
CA HIS A 124 -10.73 -0.98 -11.79
C HIS A 124 -9.23 -1.05 -11.53
N THR A 125 -8.51 -0.04 -12.01
CA THR A 125 -7.06 0.10 -11.84
C THR A 125 -6.75 1.32 -11.00
N LEU A 126 -5.66 1.29 -10.24
CA LEU A 126 -5.17 2.46 -9.52
C LEU A 126 -3.94 3.04 -10.20
N ARG A 127 -4.06 4.24 -10.80
CA ARG A 127 -2.88 5.03 -11.21
C ARG A 127 -2.23 5.65 -9.98
N ARG A 128 -1.18 5.01 -9.46
CA ARG A 128 -0.33 5.60 -8.42
C ARG A 128 0.28 6.90 -8.94
N ARG A 129 -0.09 8.04 -8.35
CA ARG A 129 0.57 9.33 -8.61
C ARG A 129 1.77 9.48 -7.68
N VAL A 130 2.82 8.69 -7.92
CA VAL A 130 4.08 8.76 -7.14
C VAL A 130 5.17 9.55 -7.85
N ASN A 131 4.98 9.95 -9.10
CA ASN A 131 6.03 10.59 -9.90
C ASN A 131 6.61 11.85 -9.24
N VAL A 132 5.77 12.66 -8.58
CA VAL A 132 6.22 13.86 -7.87
C VAL A 132 7.06 13.49 -6.64
N ALA A 133 6.55 12.61 -5.78
CA ALA A 133 7.28 12.14 -4.61
C ALA A 133 8.62 11.46 -4.97
N VAL A 134 8.63 10.69 -6.07
CA VAL A 134 9.87 10.07 -6.60
C VAL A 134 10.84 11.15 -7.09
N ALA A 135 10.37 12.18 -7.78
CA ALA A 135 11.21 13.28 -8.24
C ALA A 135 11.78 14.08 -7.04
N GLU A 136 10.94 14.42 -6.06
CA GLU A 136 11.36 15.09 -4.82
C GLU A 136 12.42 14.28 -4.08
N HIS A 137 12.20 12.97 -3.93
CA HIS A 137 13.17 12.09 -3.29
C HIS A 137 14.49 12.01 -4.08
N ALA A 138 14.44 11.97 -5.41
CA ALA A 138 15.64 12.00 -6.24
C ALA A 138 16.43 13.30 -6.04
N PHE A 139 15.77 14.47 -6.03
CA PHE A 139 16.43 15.75 -5.74
C PHE A 139 17.02 15.81 -4.33
N ALA A 140 16.28 15.33 -3.33
CA ALA A 140 16.76 15.25 -1.95
C ALA A 140 18.02 14.37 -1.85
N MET A 141 18.02 13.20 -2.48
CA MET A 141 19.18 12.29 -2.52
C MET A 141 20.38 12.90 -3.25
N MET A 142 20.15 13.59 -4.37
CA MET A 142 21.24 14.30 -5.08
C MET A 142 21.91 15.34 -4.18
N LEU A 143 21.13 16.16 -3.46
CA LEU A 143 21.66 17.15 -2.52
C LEU A 143 22.35 16.48 -1.32
N ALA A 144 21.74 15.44 -0.76
CA ALA A 144 22.30 14.70 0.36
C ALA A 144 23.67 14.11 0.04
N MET A 145 23.85 13.54 -1.16
CA MET A 145 25.15 13.05 -1.61
C MET A 145 26.15 14.19 -1.89
N ALA A 146 25.74 15.22 -2.63
CA ALA A 146 26.62 16.33 -2.99
C ALA A 146 27.17 17.07 -1.76
N LYS A 147 26.36 17.17 -0.70
CA LYS A 147 26.74 17.80 0.57
C LYS A 147 27.21 16.80 1.63
N LYS A 148 27.31 15.52 1.29
CA LYS A 148 27.72 14.42 2.18
C LYS A 148 26.90 14.40 3.48
N LEU A 149 25.61 14.74 3.41
CA LEU A 149 24.74 14.89 4.58
C LEU A 149 24.68 13.60 5.39
N SER A 150 24.51 12.44 4.76
CA SER A 150 24.45 11.16 5.49
C SER A 150 25.72 10.86 6.28
N LEU A 151 26.88 11.34 5.80
CA LEU A 151 28.14 11.21 6.51
C LEU A 151 28.23 12.25 7.62
N LEU A 152 27.92 13.52 7.34
CA LEU A 152 28.12 14.62 8.28
C LEU A 152 26.97 14.79 9.30
N ASN A 153 25.86 14.07 9.15
CA ASN A 153 24.70 14.16 10.04
C ASN A 153 25.09 13.89 11.50
N GLY A 154 24.74 14.81 12.39
CA GLY A 154 25.08 14.73 13.82
C GLY A 154 26.51 15.13 14.18
N ARG A 155 27.38 15.44 13.21
CA ARG A 155 28.76 15.90 13.45
C ARG A 155 28.80 17.42 13.49
N ILE A 156 28.69 17.98 14.69
CA ILE A 156 28.51 19.43 14.92
C ILE A 156 29.73 20.08 15.58
N ASP A 157 30.82 19.34 15.79
CA ASP A 157 32.05 19.82 16.40
C ASP A 157 33.29 19.47 15.56
N GLU A 158 34.42 20.13 15.84
CA GLU A 158 35.65 19.97 15.06
C GLU A 158 36.24 18.56 15.16
N ALA A 159 36.15 17.92 16.33
CA ALA A 159 36.68 16.58 16.55
C ALA A 159 35.96 15.54 15.69
N SER A 160 34.63 15.55 15.70
CA SER A 160 33.79 14.65 14.90
C SER A 160 33.93 14.88 13.40
N LEU A 161 34.15 16.13 12.96
CA LEU A 161 34.46 16.43 11.56
C LEU A 161 35.85 15.94 11.16
N HIS A 162 36.84 16.06 12.05
CA HIS A 162 38.20 15.55 11.82
C HIS A 162 38.21 14.02 11.68
N GLU A 163 37.54 13.28 12.58
CA GLU A 163 37.37 11.83 12.49
C GLU A 163 36.69 11.38 11.20
N ALA A 164 35.75 12.20 10.70
CA ALA A 164 35.06 11.95 9.43
C ALA A 164 35.92 12.23 8.18
N GLY A 165 37.15 12.73 8.34
CA GLY A 165 38.02 13.12 7.24
C GLY A 165 37.74 14.53 6.69
N PHE A 166 37.06 15.38 7.46
CA PHE A 166 36.73 16.77 7.12
C PHE A 166 37.32 17.73 8.16
N PRO A 167 38.65 17.79 8.34
CA PRO A 167 39.26 18.68 9.32
C PRO A 167 38.86 20.14 9.03
N ALA A 168 38.31 20.83 10.04
CA ALA A 168 37.99 22.23 9.91
C ALA A 168 39.28 23.03 9.69
N ARG A 169 39.30 23.90 8.67
CA ARG A 169 40.39 24.85 8.47
C ARG A 169 39.84 26.24 8.75
N MET A 170 40.33 26.85 9.81
CA MET A 170 40.07 28.26 10.11
C MET A 170 40.84 29.10 9.09
N HIS A 171 40.12 29.70 8.13
CA HIS A 171 40.72 30.50 7.08
C HIS A 171 40.85 31.99 7.41
N ASP A 172 40.39 32.44 8.57
CA ASP A 172 40.68 33.77 9.11
C ASP A 172 40.80 33.74 10.65
N ARG A 173 41.90 34.32 11.14
CA ARG A 173 41.99 35.06 12.41
C ARG A 173 42.30 36.50 12.07
#